data_AF-A0A961NMV4-F1
#
_entry.id   AF-A0A961NMV4-F1
#
_cell.length_a   1.000
_cell.length_b   1.000
_cell.length_c   1.000
_cell.angle_alpha   90.00
_cell.angle_beta   90.00
_cell.angle_gamma   90.00
#
_symmetry.space_group_name_H-M   'P 1'
#
loop_
_entity.id
_entity.type
_entity.pdbx_description
1 polymer ?
#
loop_
_entity_poly.entity_id
_entity_poly.type
_entity_poly.pdbx_seq_one_letter_code
_entity_poly.pdbx_strand_id
1 'polypeptide(L)'
;MNTRKYFKYPIVFGTAALCVFFFAAPANKQSDQPVPPDFTGLSGAISQVRELHAAENAWGFVRQSATWANSNSLIIDSIISSLQSSGILNQSAGTYNFANQNVSGTQYHMQIGVGTNDTVNGAGYSGTKTYTNRFLMWRASDDAKALELFFDNSTDTSGDGALMTYSLNVLNGSRFTATAPLVETYVFGSAGSRKQVYSWRDGPLVSGTVPGSLNGRVLLEEMTSGIGNLICVQVVVKVSNFDLCAGGNPDYYLLAYGQRVDSPNQTTAKFGVVDGGSAFADTICGAANSLNYGLFNSSGFISDGNSSGAIPSDFRDGTAINNLFSEIGNTNSGAGQHDDLSKTMIDNLNNGGNAEFYVQYRNATVSPF
;
A
#
# COMPACT_ATOMS: atom_id res chain seq x y z
N MET A 1 12.77 13.18 -40.83
CA MET A 1 13.72 12.14 -40.38
C MET A 1 13.70 12.11 -38.87
N ASN A 2 13.24 11.00 -38.30
CA ASN A 2 13.04 10.78 -36.88
C ASN A 2 14.36 10.49 -36.15
N THR A 3 14.57 11.13 -35.00
CA THR A 3 15.51 10.64 -33.97
C THR A 3 14.77 10.55 -32.63
N ARG A 4 14.90 9.36 -32.05
CA ARG A 4 14.14 8.76 -30.94
C ARG A 4 14.40 9.48 -29.62
N LYS A 5 13.36 9.65 -28.79
CA LYS A 5 13.49 9.87 -27.34
C LYS A 5 13.31 8.54 -26.62
N TYR A 6 14.28 8.20 -25.76
CA TYR A 6 14.32 6.97 -24.98
C TYR A 6 13.42 7.10 -23.73
N PHE A 7 12.59 6.08 -23.49
CA PHE A 7 11.91 5.82 -22.20
C PHE A 7 12.88 5.14 -21.23
N LYS A 8 13.03 5.69 -20.03
CA LYS A 8 13.57 5.10 -18.79
C LYS A 8 12.73 5.75 -17.69
N TYR A 9 11.93 5.06 -16.88
CA TYR A 9 12.31 4.37 -15.64
C TYR A 9 11.14 3.49 -15.14
N PRO A 10 11.40 2.40 -14.39
CA PRO A 10 10.34 1.62 -13.72
C PRO A 10 9.63 2.43 -12.62
N ILE A 11 8.39 2.03 -12.31
CA ILE A 11 7.68 2.42 -11.08
C ILE A 11 8.48 1.83 -9.93
N VAL A 12 9.09 2.67 -9.09
CA VAL A 12 9.86 2.24 -7.92
C VAL A 12 9.45 3.12 -6.76
N PHE A 13 8.46 2.67 -6.00
CA PHE A 13 8.32 3.12 -4.62
C PHE A 13 9.35 2.36 -3.79
N GLY A 14 10.46 3.02 -3.45
CA GLY A 14 11.36 2.61 -2.38
C GLY A 14 12.10 1.28 -2.54
N THR A 15 13.11 1.21 -3.41
CA THR A 15 14.24 0.28 -3.19
C THR A 15 15.31 0.95 -2.34
N ALA A 16 15.28 0.71 -1.02
CA ALA A 16 16.50 0.71 -0.23
C ALA A 16 16.95 -0.74 -0.05
N ALA A 17 17.93 -1.14 -0.87
CA ALA A 17 18.80 -2.30 -0.75
C ALA A 17 18.17 -3.72 -0.78
N LEU A 18 17.91 -4.23 -1.99
CA LEU A 18 18.42 -5.56 -2.36
C LEU A 18 18.83 -5.55 -3.83
N CYS A 19 20.14 -5.45 -4.08
CA CYS A 19 20.71 -5.69 -5.40
C CYS A 19 20.42 -7.13 -5.83
N VAL A 20 19.54 -7.31 -6.80
CA VAL A 20 19.56 -8.48 -7.69
C VAL A 20 19.69 -7.95 -9.11
N PHE A 21 20.85 -8.21 -9.70
CA PHE A 21 21.15 -7.96 -11.10
C PHE A 21 20.11 -8.66 -11.99
N PHE A 22 19.38 -7.91 -12.82
CA PHE A 22 18.81 -8.46 -14.05
C PHE A 22 19.39 -7.71 -15.24
N PHE A 23 20.15 -8.48 -16.03
CA PHE A 23 20.74 -8.09 -17.30
C PHE A 23 19.66 -7.55 -18.24
N ALA A 24 20.02 -6.52 -19.00
CA ALA A 24 19.31 -6.17 -20.22
C ALA A 24 19.31 -7.39 -21.16
N ALA A 25 18.20 -8.11 -21.22
CA ALA A 25 18.00 -9.09 -22.28
C ALA A 25 17.90 -8.31 -23.61
N PRO A 26 18.67 -8.69 -24.65
CA PRO A 26 18.49 -8.10 -25.96
C PRO A 26 17.06 -8.38 -26.44
N ALA A 27 16.49 -7.43 -27.18
CA ALA A 27 15.21 -7.57 -27.87
C ALA A 27 15.29 -8.70 -28.90
N ASN A 28 15.12 -9.94 -28.45
CA ASN A 28 14.82 -11.07 -29.30
C ASN A 28 13.36 -10.92 -29.71
N LYS A 29 13.12 -10.93 -31.02
CA LYS A 29 11.78 -10.97 -31.61
C LYS A 29 11.00 -12.11 -30.95
N GLN A 30 10.08 -11.75 -30.06
CA GLN A 30 9.27 -12.70 -29.33
C GLN A 30 8.27 -13.31 -30.30
N SER A 31 8.17 -14.63 -30.26
CA SER A 31 7.14 -15.44 -30.87
C SER A 31 5.75 -14.82 -30.66
N ASP A 32 4.89 -14.87 -31.69
CA ASP A 32 3.49 -14.38 -31.68
C ASP A 32 2.56 -15.14 -30.69
N GLN A 33 3.10 -15.89 -29.72
CA GLN A 33 2.33 -16.61 -28.72
C GLN A 33 2.72 -16.13 -27.32
N PRO A 34 1.78 -15.60 -26.51
CA PRO A 34 2.07 -15.20 -25.15
C PRO A 34 2.56 -16.41 -24.35
N VAL A 35 3.69 -16.25 -23.67
CA VAL A 35 4.17 -17.23 -22.70
C VAL A 35 3.30 -17.07 -21.44
N PRO A 36 2.90 -18.13 -20.74
CA PRO A 36 2.25 -17.99 -19.45
C PRO A 36 3.06 -17.07 -18.52
N PRO A 37 2.44 -16.07 -17.87
CA PRO A 37 3.18 -15.17 -16.98
C PRO A 37 3.83 -15.93 -15.82
N ASP A 38 5.08 -15.57 -15.49
CA ASP A 38 5.80 -16.14 -14.35
C ASP A 38 5.53 -15.32 -13.08
N PHE A 39 4.78 -15.90 -12.14
CA PHE A 39 4.40 -15.26 -10.87
C PHE A 39 5.32 -15.62 -9.69
N THR A 40 6.54 -16.10 -9.94
CA THR A 40 7.53 -16.33 -8.86
C THR A 40 7.84 -15.06 -8.06
N GLY A 41 7.87 -13.88 -8.71
CA GLY A 41 8.03 -12.59 -8.03
C GLY A 41 6.87 -12.27 -7.06
N LEU A 42 5.64 -12.60 -7.45
CA LEU A 42 4.45 -12.44 -6.61
C LEU A 42 4.52 -13.33 -5.37
N SER A 43 5.00 -14.57 -5.51
CA SER A 43 5.25 -15.47 -4.37
C SER A 43 6.23 -14.84 -3.37
N GLY A 44 7.32 -14.24 -3.87
CA GLY A 44 8.28 -13.48 -3.07
C GLY A 44 7.62 -12.31 -2.34
N ALA A 45 6.84 -11.48 -3.04
CA ALA A 45 6.16 -10.32 -2.45
C ALA A 45 5.17 -10.71 -1.35
N ILE A 46 4.28 -11.69 -1.61
CA ILE A 46 3.31 -12.18 -0.60
C ILE A 46 4.04 -12.73 0.62
N SER A 47 5.15 -13.44 0.43
CA SER A 47 5.91 -14.02 1.53
C SER A 47 6.50 -12.96 2.46
N GLN A 48 6.75 -11.74 1.96
CA GLN A 48 7.30 -10.60 2.71
C GLN A 48 6.25 -9.89 3.56
N VAL A 49 4.96 -9.96 3.22
CA VAL A 49 3.91 -9.38 4.06
C VAL A 49 3.90 -10.05 5.44
N ARG A 50 4.19 -9.25 6.46
CA ARG A 50 4.23 -9.64 7.88
C ARG A 50 3.01 -9.08 8.61
N GLU A 51 2.72 -9.65 9.77
CA GLU A 51 1.82 -9.03 10.74
C GLU A 51 2.41 -7.71 11.25
N LEU A 52 1.56 -6.70 11.37
CA LEU A 52 1.78 -5.39 11.97
C LEU A 52 1.39 -5.45 13.46
N HIS A 53 2.37 -5.62 14.33
CA HIS A 53 2.20 -5.51 15.77
C HIS A 53 2.47 -4.06 16.24
N ALA A 54 1.77 -3.62 17.29
CA ALA A 54 2.32 -2.57 18.14
C ALA A 54 3.36 -3.22 19.07
N ALA A 55 4.65 -2.94 18.90
CA ALA A 55 5.64 -3.38 19.90
C ALA A 55 5.59 -2.44 21.11
N GLU A 56 5.95 -2.95 22.30
CA GLU A 56 5.92 -2.20 23.57
C GLU A 56 6.85 -0.99 23.62
N ASN A 57 7.84 -0.89 22.72
CA ASN A 57 8.66 0.31 22.61
C ASN A 57 7.94 1.37 21.76
N ALA A 58 8.04 2.65 22.14
CA ALA A 58 7.29 3.76 21.55
C ALA A 58 7.35 3.85 20.00
N TRP A 59 8.44 3.38 19.40
CA TRP A 59 8.68 3.37 17.95
C TRP A 59 8.43 2.02 17.26
N GLY A 60 7.97 1.01 18.00
CA GLY A 60 7.75 -0.35 17.51
C GLY A 60 6.77 -0.42 16.35
N PHE A 61 5.71 0.37 16.45
CA PHE A 61 4.69 0.47 15.42
C PHE A 61 5.19 1.19 14.15
N VAL A 62 6.02 2.22 14.30
CA VAL A 62 6.65 2.94 13.16
C VAL A 62 7.44 1.99 12.27
N ARG A 63 8.27 1.15 12.87
CA ARG A 63 9.07 0.17 12.11
C ARG A 63 8.20 -0.85 11.39
N GLN A 64 7.16 -1.33 12.05
CA GLN A 64 6.31 -2.37 11.50
C GLN A 64 5.39 -1.82 10.40
N SER A 65 4.88 -0.60 10.54
CA SER A 65 4.08 0.06 9.50
C SER A 65 4.90 0.38 8.25
N ALA A 66 6.15 0.85 8.40
CA ALA A 66 7.06 1.01 7.28
C ALA A 66 7.39 -0.34 6.59
N THR A 67 7.67 -1.39 7.38
CA THR A 67 7.94 -2.74 6.85
C THR A 67 6.73 -3.29 6.10
N TRP A 68 5.53 -3.11 6.66
CA TRP A 68 4.28 -3.55 6.07
C TRP A 68 3.98 -2.80 4.77
N ALA A 69 4.04 -1.46 4.77
CA ALA A 69 3.79 -0.66 3.57
C ALA A 69 4.78 -1.02 2.43
N ASN A 70 6.07 -1.14 2.75
CA ASN A 70 7.09 -1.57 1.78
C ASN A 70 6.79 -2.95 1.20
N SER A 71 6.45 -3.93 2.04
CA SER A 71 6.15 -5.30 1.57
C SER A 71 4.93 -5.35 0.65
N ASN A 72 3.90 -4.53 0.93
CA ASN A 72 2.70 -4.49 0.11
C ASN A 72 2.90 -3.73 -1.22
N SER A 73 3.85 -2.79 -1.29
CA SER A 73 4.17 -2.07 -2.55
C SER A 73 4.69 -3.00 -3.65
N LEU A 74 5.41 -4.05 -3.25
CA LEU A 74 6.01 -5.01 -4.18
C LEU A 74 4.98 -5.90 -4.91
N ILE A 75 3.74 -6.01 -4.40
CA ILE A 75 2.73 -6.92 -4.96
C ILE A 75 2.26 -6.44 -6.35
N ILE A 76 1.87 -5.16 -6.47
CA ILE A 76 1.42 -4.58 -7.76
C ILE A 76 2.55 -4.68 -8.78
N ASP A 77 3.76 -4.24 -8.41
CA ASP A 77 4.92 -4.22 -9.30
C ASP A 77 5.26 -5.64 -9.79
N SER A 78 5.20 -6.63 -8.89
CA SER A 78 5.44 -8.03 -9.26
C SER A 78 4.41 -8.53 -10.28
N ILE A 79 3.12 -8.24 -10.09
CA ILE A 79 2.07 -8.67 -11.02
C ILE A 79 2.26 -7.97 -12.37
N ILE A 80 2.34 -6.64 -12.39
CA ILE A 80 2.45 -5.86 -13.63
C ILE A 80 3.73 -6.26 -14.40
N SER A 81 4.86 -6.43 -13.72
CA SER A 81 6.11 -6.87 -14.35
C SER A 81 5.99 -8.28 -14.96
N SER A 82 5.31 -9.21 -14.28
CA SER A 82 5.05 -10.56 -14.80
C SER A 82 4.16 -10.53 -16.04
N LEU A 83 3.13 -9.67 -16.05
CA LEU A 83 2.26 -9.49 -17.21
C LEU A 83 2.96 -8.78 -18.38
N GLN A 84 3.84 -7.82 -18.10
CA GLN A 84 4.62 -7.14 -19.13
C GLN A 84 5.63 -8.09 -19.79
N SER A 85 6.37 -8.84 -18.97
CA SER A 85 7.41 -9.76 -19.46
C SER A 85 6.84 -10.96 -20.24
N SER A 86 5.62 -11.40 -19.91
CA SER A 86 4.90 -12.44 -20.65
C SER A 86 4.44 -11.99 -22.05
N GLY A 87 4.37 -10.66 -22.26
CA GLY A 87 3.83 -10.07 -23.48
C GLY A 87 2.31 -10.09 -23.55
N ILE A 88 1.60 -10.48 -22.49
CA ILE A 88 0.13 -10.57 -22.51
C ILE A 88 -0.53 -9.19 -22.67
N LEU A 89 0.08 -8.14 -22.12
CA LEU A 89 -0.43 -6.77 -22.26
C LEU A 89 -0.28 -6.20 -23.68
N ASN A 90 0.48 -6.87 -24.55
CA ASN A 90 0.62 -6.50 -25.97
C ASN A 90 -0.40 -7.20 -26.87
N GLN A 91 -1.25 -8.07 -26.31
CA GLN A 91 -2.26 -8.80 -27.07
C GLN A 91 -3.46 -7.90 -27.39
N SER A 92 -4.33 -8.37 -28.29
CA SER A 92 -5.61 -7.71 -28.56
C SER A 92 -6.47 -7.65 -27.31
N ALA A 93 -7.33 -6.63 -27.22
CA ALA A 93 -8.29 -6.52 -26.14
C ALA A 93 -9.13 -7.80 -26.00
N GLY A 94 -9.28 -8.28 -24.77
CA GLY A 94 -9.92 -9.56 -24.48
C GLY A 94 -9.58 -10.12 -23.11
N THR A 95 -10.14 -11.29 -22.83
CA THR A 95 -9.99 -12.00 -21.55
C THR A 95 -9.16 -13.26 -21.72
N TYR A 96 -8.11 -13.40 -20.92
CA TYR A 96 -7.18 -14.52 -20.93
C TYR A 96 -7.23 -15.24 -19.59
N ASN A 97 -7.48 -16.55 -19.61
CA ASN A 97 -7.62 -17.35 -18.39
C ASN A 97 -6.45 -18.33 -18.24
N PHE A 98 -5.97 -18.48 -17.01
CA PHE A 98 -4.89 -19.39 -16.64
C PHE A 98 -5.35 -20.22 -15.44
N ALA A 99 -5.41 -21.53 -15.61
CA ALA A 99 -5.83 -22.43 -14.53
C ALA A 99 -4.60 -22.97 -13.76
N ASN A 100 -4.81 -23.28 -12.48
CA ASN A 100 -3.87 -24.04 -11.64
C ASN A 100 -2.45 -23.45 -11.57
N GLN A 101 -2.34 -22.12 -11.59
CA GLN A 101 -1.08 -21.41 -11.45
C GLN A 101 -0.59 -21.53 -10.00
N ASN A 102 0.66 -21.94 -9.80
CA ASN A 102 1.23 -22.10 -8.46
C ASN A 102 1.80 -20.77 -7.99
N VAL A 103 1.29 -20.26 -6.86
CA VAL A 103 1.84 -19.11 -6.14
C VAL A 103 2.09 -19.53 -4.71
N SER A 104 3.35 -19.55 -4.30
CA SER A 104 3.77 -19.93 -2.94
C SER A 104 3.27 -21.31 -2.47
N GLY A 105 3.16 -22.28 -3.37
CA GLY A 105 2.69 -23.65 -3.05
C GLY A 105 1.16 -23.81 -3.05
N THR A 106 0.40 -22.74 -3.27
CA THR A 106 -1.06 -22.76 -3.42
C THR A 106 -1.43 -22.60 -4.88
N GLN A 107 -2.42 -23.34 -5.36
CA GLN A 107 -2.92 -23.23 -6.73
C GLN A 107 -4.00 -22.15 -6.85
N TYR A 108 -3.93 -21.37 -7.91
CA TYR A 108 -4.87 -20.31 -8.22
C TYR A 108 -5.35 -20.38 -9.69
N HIS A 109 -6.61 -20.02 -9.91
CA HIS A 109 -7.11 -19.60 -11.21
C HIS A 109 -6.86 -18.10 -11.37
N MET A 110 -6.42 -17.69 -12.55
CA MET A 110 -6.14 -16.30 -12.86
C MET A 110 -6.85 -15.89 -14.14
N GLN A 111 -7.32 -14.65 -14.18
CA GLN A 111 -7.94 -14.04 -15.35
C GLN A 111 -7.32 -12.67 -15.60
N ILE A 112 -6.91 -12.41 -16.83
CA ILE A 112 -6.38 -11.11 -17.27
C ILE A 112 -7.32 -10.54 -18.32
N GLY A 113 -7.90 -9.39 -18.05
CA GLY A 113 -8.61 -8.55 -19.00
C GLY A 113 -7.66 -7.50 -19.57
N VAL A 114 -7.40 -7.54 -20.87
CA VAL A 114 -6.60 -6.53 -21.58
C VAL A 114 -7.56 -5.60 -22.31
N GLY A 115 -7.40 -4.29 -22.15
CA GLY A 115 -8.24 -3.29 -22.83
C GLY A 115 -9.74 -3.40 -22.50
N THR A 116 -10.09 -3.87 -21.31
CA THR A 116 -11.49 -4.06 -20.88
C THR A 116 -12.17 -2.74 -20.49
N ASN A 117 -11.40 -1.72 -20.11
CA ASN A 117 -11.90 -0.41 -19.67
C ASN A 117 -12.93 -0.54 -18.53
N ASP A 118 -12.52 -1.20 -17.44
CA ASP A 118 -13.38 -1.44 -16.30
C ASP A 118 -13.52 -0.17 -15.44
N THR A 119 -14.76 0.29 -15.25
CA THR A 119 -15.09 1.41 -14.36
C THR A 119 -15.41 0.90 -12.95
N VAL A 120 -14.65 1.34 -11.96
CA VAL A 120 -14.71 0.80 -10.59
C VAL A 120 -14.66 1.90 -9.53
N ASN A 121 -15.23 1.60 -8.37
CA ASN A 121 -15.12 2.40 -7.14
C ASN A 121 -14.02 1.81 -6.25
N GLY A 122 -13.46 2.61 -5.34
CA GLY A 122 -12.51 2.15 -4.33
C GLY A 122 -12.56 3.03 -3.08
N ALA A 123 -12.04 2.57 -1.96
CA ALA A 123 -11.91 3.39 -0.74
C ALA A 123 -10.76 4.41 -0.85
N GLY A 124 -9.82 4.17 -1.76
CA GLY A 124 -8.68 5.02 -2.06
C GLY A 124 -9.05 6.30 -2.80
N TYR A 125 -10.30 6.49 -3.26
CA TYR A 125 -10.74 7.64 -4.04
C TYR A 125 -12.24 7.91 -4.01
N SER A 126 -12.67 9.15 -4.28
CA SER A 126 -14.08 9.49 -4.46
C SER A 126 -14.57 9.18 -5.88
N GLY A 127 -15.79 8.68 -6.00
CA GLY A 127 -16.43 8.43 -7.30
C GLY A 127 -15.90 7.18 -8.01
N THR A 128 -16.01 7.18 -9.34
CA THR A 128 -15.56 6.06 -10.19
C THR A 128 -14.29 6.43 -10.95
N LYS A 129 -13.47 5.41 -11.25
CA LYS A 129 -12.29 5.49 -12.11
C LYS A 129 -12.34 4.38 -13.15
N THR A 130 -11.72 4.59 -14.31
CA THR A 130 -11.72 3.61 -15.40
C THR A 130 -10.31 3.17 -15.69
N TYR A 131 -10.08 1.86 -15.61
CA TYR A 131 -8.77 1.27 -15.83
C TYR A 131 -8.76 0.44 -17.11
N THR A 132 -7.68 0.56 -17.86
CA THR A 132 -7.52 -0.09 -19.16
C THR A 132 -7.49 -1.62 -19.02
N ASN A 133 -6.90 -2.15 -17.95
CA ASN A 133 -6.69 -3.58 -17.76
C ASN A 133 -7.15 -4.05 -16.38
N ARG A 134 -7.37 -5.37 -16.27
CA ARG A 134 -7.77 -6.07 -15.05
C ARG A 134 -7.01 -7.37 -14.87
N PHE A 135 -6.67 -7.71 -13.64
CA PHE A 135 -6.14 -9.00 -13.22
C PHE A 135 -6.96 -9.52 -12.04
N LEU A 136 -7.43 -10.76 -12.11
CA LEU A 136 -8.20 -11.42 -11.06
C LEU A 136 -7.53 -12.75 -10.69
N MET A 137 -7.58 -13.11 -9.42
CA MET A 137 -7.02 -14.35 -8.91
C MET A 137 -7.94 -14.98 -7.86
N TRP A 138 -8.22 -16.28 -8.02
CA TRP A 138 -9.05 -17.09 -7.12
C TRP A 138 -8.32 -18.35 -6.72
N ARG A 139 -8.46 -18.77 -5.46
CA ARG A 139 -7.84 -20.00 -4.97
C ARG A 139 -8.54 -21.20 -5.60
N ALA A 140 -7.77 -22.11 -6.19
CA ALA A 140 -8.31 -23.20 -6.99
C ALA A 140 -9.09 -24.26 -6.18
N SER A 141 -8.87 -24.33 -4.87
CA SER A 141 -9.54 -25.33 -4.01
C SER A 141 -11.01 -25.04 -3.73
N ASP A 142 -11.40 -23.76 -3.73
CA ASP A 142 -12.69 -23.30 -3.22
C ASP A 142 -13.20 -22.02 -3.90
N ASP A 143 -12.56 -21.58 -4.98
CA ASP A 143 -12.86 -20.36 -5.74
C ASP A 143 -12.91 -19.08 -4.89
N ALA A 144 -12.24 -19.09 -3.72
CA ALA A 144 -12.15 -17.91 -2.89
C ALA A 144 -11.35 -16.81 -3.61
N LYS A 145 -11.95 -15.62 -3.79
CA LYS A 145 -11.29 -14.48 -4.44
C LYS A 145 -10.09 -14.04 -3.58
N ALA A 146 -8.91 -14.12 -4.17
CA ALA A 146 -7.65 -13.83 -3.49
C ALA A 146 -7.20 -12.40 -3.75
N LEU A 147 -7.32 -11.94 -5.01
CA LEU A 147 -6.83 -10.65 -5.46
C LEU A 147 -7.61 -10.15 -6.68
N GLU A 148 -7.80 -8.85 -6.76
CA GLU A 148 -8.32 -8.13 -7.91
C GLU A 148 -7.50 -6.84 -8.09
N LEU A 149 -6.95 -6.65 -9.29
CA LEU A 149 -6.13 -5.51 -9.66
C LEU A 149 -6.69 -4.89 -10.94
N PHE A 150 -6.97 -3.59 -10.90
CA PHE A 150 -7.29 -2.75 -12.03
C PHE A 150 -6.12 -1.80 -12.27
N PHE A 151 -5.67 -1.65 -13.52
CA PHE A 151 -4.48 -0.86 -13.80
C PHE A 151 -4.45 -0.33 -15.24
N ASP A 152 -3.87 0.84 -15.39
CA ASP A 152 -3.53 1.40 -16.70
C ASP A 152 -2.17 0.93 -17.18
N ASN A 153 -1.95 1.06 -18.49
CA ASN A 153 -0.66 0.75 -19.07
C ASN A 153 0.42 1.70 -18.51
N SER A 154 1.61 1.17 -18.25
CA SER A 154 2.73 1.98 -17.71
C SER A 154 3.15 3.18 -18.57
N THR A 155 2.72 3.22 -19.83
CA THR A 155 2.95 4.35 -20.76
C THR A 155 1.84 5.40 -20.72
N ASP A 156 0.70 5.10 -20.09
CA ASP A 156 -0.42 6.02 -19.97
C ASP A 156 -0.24 6.92 -18.75
N THR A 157 0.36 8.09 -18.98
CA THR A 157 0.55 9.10 -17.94
C THR A 157 -0.72 9.90 -17.61
N SER A 158 -1.80 9.69 -18.36
CA SER A 158 -3.13 10.27 -18.10
C SER A 158 -4.10 9.31 -17.43
N GLY A 159 -3.69 8.06 -17.24
CA GLY A 159 -4.49 7.02 -16.61
C GLY A 159 -4.82 7.31 -15.15
N ASP A 160 -5.80 6.56 -14.65
CA ASP A 160 -6.24 6.57 -13.27
C ASP A 160 -5.26 5.84 -12.33
N GLY A 161 -4.32 5.06 -12.88
CA GLY A 161 -3.21 4.46 -12.14
C GLY A 161 -3.45 2.97 -11.89
N ALA A 162 -3.37 2.53 -10.64
CA ALA A 162 -3.63 1.13 -10.27
C ALA A 162 -4.38 1.02 -8.95
N LEU A 163 -5.45 0.22 -8.93
CA LEU A 163 -6.23 -0.13 -7.74
C LEU A 163 -6.17 -1.65 -7.54
N MET A 164 -5.77 -2.09 -6.36
CA MET A 164 -5.73 -3.50 -6.00
C MET A 164 -6.48 -3.76 -4.70
N THR A 165 -7.33 -4.77 -4.69
CA THR A 165 -7.92 -5.34 -3.47
C THR A 165 -7.47 -6.78 -3.32
N TYR A 166 -7.14 -7.19 -2.10
CA TYR A 166 -6.70 -8.57 -1.85
C TYR A 166 -7.01 -9.02 -0.43
N SER A 167 -7.25 -10.33 -0.33
CA SER A 167 -7.59 -11.00 0.92
C SER A 167 -6.39 -11.77 1.45
N LEU A 168 -5.85 -11.32 2.58
CA LEU A 168 -4.61 -11.87 3.14
C LEU A 168 -4.79 -13.31 3.64
N ASN A 169 -5.97 -13.68 4.13
CA ASN A 169 -6.24 -15.07 4.56
C ASN A 169 -6.40 -16.04 3.37
N VAL A 170 -6.81 -15.55 2.20
CA VAL A 170 -6.89 -16.38 0.98
C VAL A 170 -5.50 -16.55 0.36
N LEU A 171 -4.68 -15.50 0.39
CA LEU A 171 -3.30 -15.52 -0.10
C LEU A 171 -2.35 -16.30 0.82
N ASN A 172 -2.54 -16.22 2.14
CA ASN A 172 -1.69 -16.88 3.13
C ASN A 172 -2.44 -17.17 4.43
N GLY A 173 -3.39 -18.11 4.37
CA GLY A 173 -4.20 -18.51 5.53
C GLY A 173 -3.42 -19.18 6.66
N SER A 174 -2.17 -19.63 6.40
CA SER A 174 -1.30 -20.16 7.45
C SER A 174 -0.77 -19.09 8.40
N ARG A 175 -0.66 -17.84 7.92
CA ARG A 175 -0.22 -16.67 8.69
C ARG A 175 -1.39 -15.80 9.11
N PHE A 176 -2.36 -15.60 8.23
CA PHE A 176 -3.49 -14.71 8.48
C PHE A 176 -4.75 -15.53 8.73
N THR A 177 -4.98 -15.88 10.00
CA THR A 177 -6.11 -16.73 10.42
C THR A 177 -7.36 -15.95 10.81
N ALA A 178 -7.26 -14.62 10.92
CA ALA A 178 -8.39 -13.74 11.21
C ALA A 178 -9.48 -13.81 10.13
N THR A 179 -10.72 -13.50 10.51
CA THR A 179 -11.87 -13.54 9.61
C THR A 179 -11.78 -12.42 8.57
N ALA A 180 -11.20 -12.74 7.41
CA ALA A 180 -11.23 -11.97 6.16
C ALA A 180 -10.57 -10.55 6.17
N PRO A 181 -9.29 -10.42 6.57
CA PRO A 181 -8.56 -9.17 6.39
C PRO A 181 -8.49 -8.79 4.91
N LEU A 182 -9.14 -7.68 4.57
CA LEU A 182 -9.16 -7.11 3.23
C LEU A 182 -8.27 -5.88 3.20
N VAL A 183 -7.33 -5.86 2.26
CA VAL A 183 -6.47 -4.71 1.99
C VAL A 183 -6.81 -4.16 0.62
N GLU A 184 -6.87 -2.85 0.52
CA GLU A 184 -6.91 -2.11 -0.72
C GLU A 184 -5.67 -1.23 -0.82
N THR A 185 -5.12 -1.15 -2.02
CA THR A 185 -4.10 -0.16 -2.35
C THR A 185 -4.44 0.54 -3.65
N TYR A 186 -4.19 1.84 -3.67
CA TYR A 186 -4.40 2.68 -4.84
C TYR A 186 -3.15 3.52 -5.09
N VAL A 187 -2.61 3.42 -6.30
CA VAL A 187 -1.41 4.15 -6.76
C VAL A 187 -1.81 5.10 -7.87
N PHE A 188 -1.39 6.35 -7.76
CA PHE A 188 -1.70 7.38 -8.75
C PHE A 188 -0.66 8.49 -8.84
N GLY A 189 -0.74 9.27 -9.91
CA GLY A 189 0.15 10.39 -10.16
C GLY A 189 1.43 10.01 -10.89
N SER A 190 2.19 11.04 -11.26
CA SER A 190 3.46 10.92 -11.98
C SER A 190 4.64 10.67 -11.04
N ALA A 191 5.73 10.10 -11.57
CA ALA A 191 7.00 10.00 -10.85
C ALA A 191 7.47 11.39 -10.35
N GLY A 192 7.96 11.44 -9.10
CA GLY A 192 8.35 12.67 -8.40
C GLY A 192 7.22 13.33 -7.60
N SER A 193 5.98 12.89 -7.79
CA SER A 193 4.79 13.33 -7.05
C SER A 193 3.78 12.19 -6.87
N ARG A 194 4.26 10.94 -6.96
CA ARG A 194 3.39 9.77 -6.96
C ARG A 194 2.86 9.55 -5.56
N LYS A 195 1.60 9.17 -5.48
CA LYS A 195 0.93 8.85 -4.22
C LYS A 195 0.48 7.40 -4.22
N GLN A 196 0.57 6.79 -3.05
CA GLN A 196 0.03 5.48 -2.79
C GLN A 196 -0.75 5.47 -1.49
N VAL A 197 -1.96 4.96 -1.56
CA VAL A 197 -2.82 4.77 -0.40
C VAL A 197 -2.90 3.28 -0.13
N TYR A 198 -2.80 2.90 1.14
CA TYR A 198 -3.22 1.59 1.63
C TYR A 198 -4.33 1.77 2.62
N SER A 199 -5.37 0.97 2.50
CA SER A 199 -6.46 0.91 3.46
C SER A 199 -6.71 -0.55 3.80
N TRP A 200 -7.03 -0.84 5.06
CA TRP A 200 -7.46 -2.17 5.43
C TRP A 200 -8.57 -2.14 6.46
N ARG A 201 -9.37 -3.21 6.43
CA ARG A 201 -10.42 -3.51 7.41
C ARG A 201 -10.25 -4.92 7.93
N ASP A 202 -10.84 -5.17 9.08
CA ASP A 202 -10.82 -6.47 9.76
C ASP A 202 -9.39 -7.01 9.84
N GLY A 203 -8.50 -6.12 10.27
CA GLY A 203 -7.12 -6.07 9.85
C GLY A 203 -6.36 -7.39 10.01
N PRO A 204 -5.24 -7.53 9.29
CA PRO A 204 -4.50 -8.79 9.15
C PRO A 204 -3.82 -9.34 10.42
N LEU A 205 -4.31 -8.97 11.60
CA LEU A 205 -3.54 -8.83 12.84
C LEU A 205 -4.27 -9.43 14.03
N VAL A 206 -5.34 -10.19 13.79
CA VAL A 206 -6.16 -10.80 14.84
C VAL A 206 -5.78 -12.27 14.99
N SER A 207 -4.57 -12.55 15.48
CA SER A 207 -4.36 -13.78 16.24
C SER A 207 -3.36 -13.52 17.38
N GLY A 208 -3.78 -13.79 18.62
CA GLY A 208 -2.94 -13.70 19.81
C GLY A 208 -3.31 -12.57 20.79
N THR A 209 -2.44 -12.36 21.79
CA THR A 209 -2.59 -11.42 22.93
C THR A 209 -2.02 -10.02 22.67
N VAL A 210 -1.54 -9.74 21.45
CA VAL A 210 -0.96 -8.45 21.06
C VAL A 210 -2.06 -7.63 20.37
N PRO A 211 -2.21 -6.31 20.66
CA PRO A 211 -3.28 -5.50 20.06
C PRO A 211 -3.18 -5.54 18.54
N GLY A 212 -4.20 -6.14 17.93
CA GLY A 212 -4.33 -6.20 16.48
C GLY A 212 -4.87 -4.88 15.97
N SER A 213 -4.35 -4.41 14.84
CA SER A 213 -5.02 -3.32 14.16
C SER A 213 -6.30 -3.83 13.51
N LEU A 214 -7.39 -3.10 13.79
CA LEU A 214 -8.71 -3.34 13.24
C LEU A 214 -8.81 -2.74 11.85
N ASN A 215 -8.62 -1.43 11.77
CA ASN A 215 -8.71 -0.67 10.54
C ASN A 215 -7.48 0.22 10.45
N GLY A 216 -7.08 0.57 9.25
CA GLY A 216 -6.05 1.56 9.11
C GLY A 216 -5.90 2.06 7.69
N ARG A 217 -5.18 3.18 7.61
CA ARG A 217 -4.84 3.82 6.36
C ARG A 217 -3.42 4.35 6.42
N VAL A 218 -2.70 4.18 5.32
CA VAL A 218 -1.36 4.71 5.10
C VAL A 218 -1.39 5.49 3.79
N LEU A 219 -0.93 6.73 3.84
CA LEU A 219 -0.64 7.53 2.65
C LEU A 219 0.88 7.62 2.50
N LEU A 220 1.38 7.34 1.31
CA LEU A 220 2.76 7.56 0.91
C LEU A 220 2.78 8.56 -0.24
N GLU A 221 3.71 9.50 -0.19
CA GLU A 221 3.91 10.51 -1.21
C GLU A 221 5.40 10.65 -1.53
N GLU A 222 5.73 10.53 -2.82
CA GLU A 222 7.03 10.97 -3.34
C GLU A 222 7.09 12.49 -3.29
N MET A 223 8.16 13.02 -2.69
CA MET A 223 8.42 14.46 -2.67
C MET A 223 9.87 14.76 -3.04
N THR A 224 10.10 15.92 -3.63
CA THR A 224 11.44 16.48 -3.81
C THR A 224 11.64 17.63 -2.83
N SER A 225 12.79 17.67 -2.19
CA SER A 225 13.14 18.71 -1.23
C SER A 225 14.57 19.20 -1.44
N GLY A 226 14.97 20.26 -0.73
CA GLY A 226 16.34 20.77 -0.76
C GLY A 226 17.41 19.76 -0.28
N ILE A 227 16.99 18.67 0.38
CA ILE A 227 17.86 17.59 0.86
C ILE A 227 17.80 16.33 -0.02
N GLY A 228 17.11 16.40 -1.17
CA GLY A 228 16.96 15.30 -2.12
C GLY A 228 15.54 14.76 -2.18
N ASN A 229 15.42 13.57 -2.79
CA ASN A 229 14.16 12.86 -2.95
C ASN A 229 13.76 12.18 -1.65
N LEU A 230 12.50 12.34 -1.29
CA LEU A 230 11.90 11.85 -0.06
C LEU A 230 10.69 10.98 -0.37
N ILE A 231 10.42 10.06 0.54
CA ILE A 231 9.09 9.47 0.72
C ILE A 231 8.56 10.04 2.02
N CYS A 232 7.38 10.63 1.97
CA CYS A 232 6.66 11.08 3.15
C CYS A 232 5.45 10.21 3.37
N VAL A 233 5.23 9.87 4.63
CA VAL A 233 4.24 8.88 5.01
C VAL A 233 3.42 9.41 6.15
N GLN A 234 2.11 9.21 6.05
CA GLN A 234 1.14 9.49 7.09
C GLN A 234 0.33 8.22 7.34
N VAL A 235 0.09 7.92 8.61
CA VAL A 235 -0.51 6.66 9.04
C VAL A 235 -1.53 6.95 10.13
N VAL A 236 -2.71 6.34 10.00
CA VAL A 236 -3.71 6.25 11.05
C VAL A 236 -4.17 4.82 11.17
N VAL A 237 -4.13 4.31 12.39
CA VAL A 237 -4.52 2.93 12.66
C VAL A 237 -5.37 2.84 13.91
N LYS A 238 -6.57 2.30 13.73
CA LYS A 238 -7.48 1.93 14.80
C LYS A 238 -7.05 0.56 15.35
N VAL A 239 -6.80 0.49 16.65
CA VAL A 239 -6.44 -0.75 17.34
C VAL A 239 -7.57 -1.19 18.27
N SER A 240 -7.75 -2.50 18.42
CA SER A 240 -8.63 -3.08 19.44
C SER A 240 -7.84 -3.42 20.69
N ASN A 241 -8.49 -3.28 21.85
CA ASN A 241 -8.16 -4.00 23.07
C ASN A 241 -6.73 -3.84 23.60
N PHE A 242 -6.25 -2.61 23.69
CA PHE A 242 -5.50 -2.21 24.88
C PHE A 242 -6.12 -0.89 25.33
N ASP A 243 -6.41 -0.74 26.61
CA ASP A 243 -6.57 0.60 27.20
C ASP A 243 -5.18 1.27 27.20
N LEU A 244 -4.54 1.51 26.03
CA LEU A 244 -3.31 2.31 25.99
C LEU A 244 -3.67 3.68 26.54
N CYS A 245 -4.82 4.19 26.08
CA CYS A 245 -5.51 5.27 26.72
C CYS A 245 -6.61 4.69 27.61
N ALA A 246 -6.66 5.09 28.88
CA ALA A 246 -7.53 4.51 29.92
C ALA A 246 -9.05 4.80 29.75
N GLY A 247 -9.52 5.01 28.53
CA GLY A 247 -10.93 5.23 28.20
C GLY A 247 -11.41 4.13 27.28
N GLY A 248 -12.54 3.48 27.58
CA GLY A 248 -13.09 2.32 26.85
C GLY A 248 -13.53 2.58 25.40
N ASN A 249 -12.96 3.60 24.73
CA ASN A 249 -13.00 3.82 23.30
C ASN A 249 -11.84 3.07 22.61
N PRO A 250 -11.94 2.79 21.30
CA PRO A 250 -10.78 2.30 20.54
C PRO A 250 -9.69 3.37 20.48
N ASP A 251 -8.44 2.93 20.59
CA ASP A 251 -7.26 3.79 20.44
C ASP A 251 -6.83 3.92 18.97
N TYR A 252 -6.22 5.06 18.67
CA TYR A 252 -5.72 5.42 17.35
C TYR A 252 -4.23 5.71 17.44
N TYR A 253 -3.45 4.94 16.69
CA TYR A 253 -2.05 5.23 16.47
C TYR A 253 -1.89 6.13 15.24
N LEU A 254 -1.18 7.23 15.43
CA LEU A 254 -0.91 8.25 14.42
C LEU A 254 0.59 8.28 14.17
N LEU A 255 1.01 8.38 12.91
CA LEU A 255 2.43 8.53 12.55
C LEU A 255 2.60 9.36 11.30
N ALA A 256 3.56 10.28 11.35
CA ALA A 256 4.11 10.95 10.18
C ALA A 256 5.62 10.78 10.13
N TYR A 257 6.18 10.50 8.96
CA TYR A 257 7.63 10.54 8.77
C TYR A 257 8.02 10.99 7.37
N GLY A 258 9.22 11.54 7.26
CA GLY A 258 9.88 11.86 6.01
C GLY A 258 11.21 11.14 5.94
N GLN A 259 11.35 10.27 4.95
CA GLN A 259 12.52 9.43 4.73
C GLN A 259 13.20 9.78 3.42
N ARG A 260 14.52 9.92 3.44
CA ARG A 260 15.33 9.97 2.22
C ARG A 260 15.32 8.64 1.48
N VAL A 261 15.16 8.71 0.16
CA VAL A 261 15.22 7.50 -0.68
C VAL A 261 16.65 7.02 -0.89
N ASP A 262 17.62 7.93 -0.81
CA ASP A 262 19.03 7.61 -0.93
C ASP A 262 19.64 7.22 0.42
N SER A 263 20.62 6.31 0.35
CA SER A 263 21.38 5.88 1.53
C SER A 263 22.06 7.08 2.19
N PRO A 264 22.02 7.22 3.53
CA PRO A 264 21.64 6.21 4.52
C PRO A 264 20.16 6.21 4.91
N ASN A 265 19.25 6.71 4.07
CA ASN A 265 17.81 6.75 4.33
C ASN A 265 17.47 7.50 5.62
N GLN A 266 18.06 8.69 5.79
CA GLN A 266 17.80 9.54 6.95
C GLN A 266 16.29 9.81 7.06
N THR A 267 15.74 9.51 8.23
CA THR A 267 14.30 9.56 8.50
C THR A 267 14.05 10.34 9.78
N THR A 268 13.18 11.33 9.68
CA THR A 268 12.57 11.99 10.84
C THR A 268 11.14 11.54 10.95
N ALA A 269 10.77 11.04 12.13
CA ALA A 269 9.43 10.54 12.40
C ALA A 269 8.84 11.20 13.64
N LYS A 270 7.51 11.20 13.69
CA LYS A 270 6.71 11.70 14.79
C LYS A 270 5.46 10.83 14.91
N PHE A 271 5.07 10.48 16.12
CA PHE A 271 3.91 9.62 16.36
C PHE A 271 3.02 10.17 17.47
N GLY A 272 1.78 9.71 17.55
CA GLY A 272 0.87 9.99 18.65
C GLY A 272 -0.04 8.80 18.90
N VAL A 273 -0.64 8.75 20.08
CA VAL A 273 -1.67 7.77 20.43
C VAL A 273 -2.80 8.52 21.08
N VAL A 274 -4.00 8.41 20.52
CA VAL A 274 -5.17 9.13 21.03
C VAL A 274 -6.33 8.17 21.23
N ASP A 275 -7.10 8.41 22.29
CA ASP A 275 -8.35 7.70 22.47
C ASP A 275 -9.36 8.12 21.39
N GLY A 276 -10.37 7.28 21.18
CA GLY A 276 -11.41 7.58 20.23
C GLY A 276 -12.32 8.78 20.58
N GLY A 277 -12.27 9.31 21.81
CA GLY A 277 -13.00 10.52 22.16
C GLY A 277 -12.28 11.81 21.75
N SER A 278 -10.99 11.71 21.44
CA SER A 278 -10.09 12.85 21.29
C SER A 278 -9.84 13.23 19.83
N ALA A 279 -9.48 14.50 19.62
CA ALA A 279 -8.95 14.93 18.33
C ALA A 279 -7.61 14.24 18.04
N PHE A 280 -7.34 13.98 16.77
CA PHE A 280 -6.02 13.50 16.35
C PHE A 280 -4.99 14.60 16.60
N ALA A 281 -4.11 14.36 17.57
CA ALA A 281 -3.17 15.34 18.08
C ALA A 281 -1.84 14.68 18.42
N ASP A 282 -0.78 15.48 18.46
CA ASP A 282 0.57 15.07 18.91
C ASP A 282 0.60 14.91 20.43
N THR A 283 -0.08 13.86 20.90
CA THR A 283 -0.20 13.50 22.31
C THR A 283 -0.14 11.99 22.43
N ILE A 284 0.17 11.53 23.65
CA ILE A 284 0.02 10.14 24.04
C ILE A 284 -1.05 10.12 25.13
N CYS A 285 -2.25 9.69 24.77
CA CYS A 285 -3.41 9.59 25.64
C CYS A 285 -3.70 10.89 26.41
N GLY A 286 -3.68 12.00 25.69
CA GLY A 286 -3.91 13.35 26.23
C GLY A 286 -2.70 13.98 26.94
N ALA A 287 -1.64 13.23 27.20
CA ALA A 287 -0.39 13.77 27.71
C ALA A 287 0.49 14.29 26.56
N ALA A 288 1.27 15.35 26.83
CA ALA A 288 2.25 15.85 25.88
C ALA A 288 3.23 14.74 25.49
N ASN A 289 3.47 14.59 24.18
CA ASN A 289 4.39 13.59 23.67
C ASN A 289 5.85 13.99 23.93
N SER A 290 6.45 13.43 24.99
CA SER A 290 7.84 13.72 25.39
C SER A 290 8.89 13.20 24.41
N LEU A 291 8.52 12.29 23.50
CA LEU A 291 9.42 11.71 22.51
C LEU A 291 9.58 12.57 21.26
N ASN A 292 8.63 13.50 21.02
CA ASN A 292 8.65 14.49 19.95
C ASN A 292 9.10 13.92 18.59
N TYR A 293 10.35 14.17 18.16
CA TYR A 293 10.91 13.60 16.92
C TYR A 293 11.90 12.47 17.18
N GLY A 294 11.67 11.35 16.50
CA GLY A 294 12.60 10.24 16.37
C GLY A 294 13.42 10.32 15.09
N LEU A 295 14.70 10.00 15.19
CA LEU A 295 15.64 9.93 14.07
C LEU A 295 16.04 8.48 13.80
N PHE A 296 16.03 8.11 12.52
CA PHE A 296 16.39 6.78 12.05
C PHE A 296 17.23 6.86 10.78
N ASN A 297 17.97 5.80 10.50
CA ASN A 297 18.65 5.59 9.22
C ASN A 297 18.67 4.10 8.87
N SER A 298 19.43 3.74 7.83
CA SER A 298 19.61 2.36 7.38
C SER A 298 20.22 1.42 8.43
N SER A 299 20.88 1.96 9.47
CA SER A 299 21.39 1.19 10.62
C SER A 299 20.37 1.07 11.76
N GLY A 300 19.21 1.74 11.66
CA GLY A 300 18.11 1.67 12.61
C GLY A 300 17.88 2.97 13.37
N PHE A 301 17.46 2.84 14.63
CA PHE A 301 17.17 3.97 15.51
C PHE A 301 18.44 4.72 15.90
N ILE A 302 18.37 6.05 15.90
CA ILE A 302 19.48 6.94 16.29
C ILE A 302 19.16 7.59 17.64
N SER A 303 18.04 8.31 17.72
CA SER A 303 17.62 9.04 18.92
C SER A 303 16.14 9.42 18.87
N ASP A 304 15.55 9.76 20.01
CA ASP A 304 14.27 10.43 20.14
C ASP A 304 14.35 11.58 21.16
N GLY A 305 13.23 12.26 21.40
CA GLY A 305 13.17 13.46 22.25
C GLY A 305 13.83 14.68 21.61
N ASN A 306 14.18 14.61 20.32
CA ASN A 306 14.81 15.73 19.62
C ASN A 306 13.83 16.90 19.54
N SER A 307 14.33 18.13 19.68
CA SER A 307 13.55 19.33 19.37
C SER A 307 13.62 19.62 17.87
N SER A 308 12.66 20.39 17.33
CA SER A 308 12.61 20.69 15.89
C SER A 308 13.93 21.30 15.36
N GLY A 309 14.54 22.19 16.15
CA GLY A 309 15.81 22.85 15.80
C GLY A 309 17.07 22.00 16.04
N ALA A 310 16.94 20.83 16.66
CA ALA A 310 18.06 19.90 16.90
C ALA A 310 18.16 18.79 15.84
N ILE A 311 17.21 18.74 14.89
CA ILE A 311 17.24 17.77 13.80
C ILE A 311 18.37 18.13 12.82
N PRO A 312 19.29 17.20 12.50
CA PRO A 312 20.38 17.47 11.58
C PRO A 312 19.87 17.83 10.17
N SER A 313 20.61 18.67 9.46
CA SER A 313 20.18 19.24 8.17
C SER A 313 20.06 18.22 7.02
N ASP A 314 20.63 17.03 7.17
CA ASP A 314 20.53 15.94 6.21
C ASP A 314 19.30 15.04 6.44
N PHE A 315 18.50 15.34 7.46
CA PHE A 315 17.19 14.77 7.76
C PHE A 315 16.06 15.73 7.39
N ARG A 316 14.84 15.22 7.26
CA ARG A 316 13.65 16.06 7.08
C ARG A 316 13.42 16.89 8.34
N ASP A 317 13.28 18.21 8.18
CA ASP A 317 13.13 19.14 9.29
C ASP A 317 11.81 18.92 10.07
N GLY A 318 11.82 19.27 11.36
CA GLY A 318 10.68 19.04 12.24
C GLY A 318 9.44 19.83 11.86
N THR A 319 9.58 21.01 11.27
CA THR A 319 8.44 21.82 10.80
C THR A 319 7.68 21.10 9.68
N ALA A 320 8.41 20.52 8.72
CA ALA A 320 7.79 19.72 7.67
C ALA A 320 7.09 18.47 8.23
N ILE A 321 7.68 17.82 9.23
CA ILE A 321 7.04 16.67 9.92
C ILE A 321 5.80 17.11 10.70
N ASN A 322 5.81 18.26 11.37
CA ASN A 322 4.63 18.80 12.03
C ASN A 322 3.50 19.08 11.04
N ASN A 323 3.81 19.61 9.85
CA ASN A 323 2.79 19.85 8.82
C ASN A 323 2.16 18.52 8.38
N LEU A 324 2.99 17.52 8.03
CA LEU A 324 2.51 16.17 7.69
C LEU A 324 1.68 15.55 8.83
N PHE A 325 2.12 15.69 10.07
CA PHE A 325 1.38 15.16 11.21
C PHE A 325 0.07 15.89 11.44
N SER A 326 0.02 17.21 11.26
CA SER A 326 -1.20 18.01 11.46
C SER A 326 -2.28 17.72 10.43
N GLU A 327 -1.91 17.20 9.27
CA GLU A 327 -2.86 16.75 8.25
C GLU A 327 -3.56 15.45 8.66
N ILE A 328 -2.97 14.67 9.58
CA ILE A 328 -3.60 13.49 10.16
C ILE A 328 -4.82 13.92 10.98
N GLY A 329 -6.01 13.57 10.51
CA GLY A 329 -7.27 13.91 11.17
C GLY A 329 -8.02 15.08 10.54
N ASN A 330 -7.41 15.79 9.59
CA ASN A 330 -8.07 16.84 8.85
C ASN A 330 -8.68 16.29 7.54
N THR A 331 -9.82 16.83 7.15
CA THR A 331 -10.47 16.59 5.86
C THR A 331 -10.05 17.61 4.80
N ASN A 332 -8.88 18.25 4.98
CA ASN A 332 -8.45 19.45 4.22
C ASN A 332 -8.36 19.24 2.70
N SER A 333 -8.55 18.02 2.23
CA SER A 333 -8.83 17.63 0.85
C SER A 333 -10.31 17.23 0.69
N GLY A 334 -11.19 18.23 0.74
CA GLY A 334 -12.64 18.05 0.87
C GLY A 334 -13.29 16.90 0.08
N ALA A 335 -14.30 16.28 0.70
CA ALA A 335 -15.27 15.36 0.10
C ALA A 335 -14.74 13.97 -0.34
N GLY A 336 -13.91 13.31 0.49
CA GLY A 336 -13.53 11.91 0.26
C GLY A 336 -12.35 11.74 -0.69
N GLN A 337 -11.43 12.70 -0.70
CA GLN A 337 -10.19 12.64 -1.45
C GLN A 337 -9.16 11.70 -0.77
N HIS A 338 -8.15 11.35 -1.56
CA HIS A 338 -7.23 10.23 -1.42
C HIS A 338 -6.31 10.25 -0.18
N ASP A 339 -6.28 11.35 0.55
CA ASP A 339 -5.48 11.69 1.73
C ASP A 339 -6.33 11.89 2.98
N ASP A 340 -7.65 11.60 2.93
CA ASP A 340 -8.52 11.65 4.11
C ASP A 340 -8.13 10.53 5.11
N LEU A 341 -7.36 10.95 6.10
CA LEU A 341 -6.95 10.17 7.26
C LEU A 341 -7.80 10.51 8.49
N SER A 342 -8.98 11.11 8.31
CA SER A 342 -9.88 11.43 9.42
C SER A 342 -10.41 10.17 10.09
N LYS A 343 -10.68 10.29 11.38
CA LYS A 343 -11.31 9.24 12.17
C LYS A 343 -12.59 8.71 11.52
N THR A 344 -13.45 9.60 11.02
CA THR A 344 -14.70 9.24 10.36
C THR A 344 -14.47 8.34 9.14
N MET A 345 -13.42 8.62 8.37
CA MET A 345 -13.04 7.76 7.23
C MET A 345 -12.59 6.38 7.71
N ILE A 346 -11.71 6.32 8.73
CA ILE A 346 -11.19 5.06 9.29
C ILE A 346 -12.29 4.18 9.92
N ASP A 347 -13.20 4.78 10.68
CA ASP A 347 -14.30 4.07 11.32
C ASP A 347 -15.31 3.49 10.31
N ASN A 348 -15.52 4.19 9.20
CA ASN A 348 -16.49 3.78 8.18
C ASN A 348 -15.95 2.77 7.16
N LEU A 349 -14.68 2.36 7.25
CA LEU A 349 -14.15 1.24 6.43
C LEU A 349 -14.95 -0.07 6.65
N ASN A 350 -15.65 -0.21 7.78
CA ASN A 350 -16.46 -1.39 8.12
C ASN A 350 -17.96 -1.22 7.80
N ASN A 351 -18.46 0.01 7.74
CA ASN A 351 -19.88 0.29 7.54
C ASN A 351 -20.14 0.55 6.06
N GLY A 352 -20.30 -0.55 5.32
CA GLY A 352 -20.76 -0.52 3.93
C GLY A 352 -22.07 0.26 3.80
N GLY A 353 -21.93 1.52 3.42
CA GLY A 353 -23.01 2.39 2.92
C GLY A 353 -22.55 3.31 1.80
N ASN A 354 -21.24 3.60 1.67
CA ASN A 354 -20.68 4.40 0.56
C ASN A 354 -19.29 3.93 0.06
N ALA A 355 -18.73 2.87 0.63
CA ALA A 355 -17.56 2.18 0.10
C ALA A 355 -17.91 0.69 -0.05
N GLU A 356 -18.80 0.40 -0.99
CA GLU A 356 -18.84 -0.93 -1.56
C GLU A 356 -17.44 -1.19 -2.13
N PHE A 357 -16.64 -2.01 -1.45
CA PHE A 357 -15.59 -2.84 -2.08
C PHE A 357 -16.21 -3.87 -3.07
N TYR A 358 -17.45 -3.60 -3.52
CA TYR A 358 -18.23 -4.33 -4.49
C TYR A 358 -18.21 -3.52 -5.78
N VAL A 359 -17.38 -3.96 -6.72
CA VAL A 359 -17.58 -3.65 -8.13
C VAL A 359 -18.91 -4.31 -8.52
N GLN A 360 -19.89 -3.52 -8.97
CA GLN A 360 -21.08 -4.06 -9.62
C GLN A 360 -20.66 -4.86 -10.86
N TYR A 361 -20.62 -6.18 -10.75
CA TYR A 361 -20.55 -7.05 -11.92
C TYR A 361 -21.94 -7.13 -12.55
N ARG A 362 -22.10 -6.53 -13.75
CA ARG A 362 -23.12 -7.04 -14.68
C ARG A 362 -22.68 -8.43 -15.12
N ASN A 363 -23.48 -9.44 -14.74
CA ASN A 363 -23.53 -10.80 -15.27
C ASN A 363 -22.50 -11.13 -16.37
N ALA A 364 -21.32 -11.62 -15.98
CA ALA A 364 -20.58 -12.54 -16.82
C ALA A 364 -20.95 -13.94 -16.35
N THR A 365 -21.88 -14.56 -17.08
CA THR A 365 -22.23 -15.97 -16.92
C THR A 365 -20.94 -16.80 -17.00
N VAL A 366 -20.46 -17.28 -15.86
CA VAL A 366 -19.37 -18.25 -15.82
C VAL A 366 -19.98 -19.57 -16.29
N SER A 367 -19.69 -19.95 -17.53
CA SER A 367 -19.90 -21.31 -17.99
C SER A 367 -18.86 -22.20 -17.30
N PRO A 368 -19.27 -23.32 -16.69
CA PRO A 368 -18.32 -24.25 -16.07
C PRO A 368 -17.53 -24.93 -17.18
N PHE A 369 -16.21 -24.81 -17.12
CA PHE A 369 -15.27 -25.75 -17.73
C PHE A 369 -14.25 -26.17 -16.70
#